data_AF-A0A9Q5P2B8-F1
#
_entry.id   AF-A0A9Q5P2B8-F1
#
_cell.length_a   1.000
_cell.length_b   1.000
_cell.length_c   1.000
_cell.angle_alpha   90.00
_cell.angle_beta   90.00
_cell.angle_gamma   90.00
#
_symmetry.space_group_name_H-M   'P 1'
#
loop_
_entity.id
_entity.type
_entity.pdbx_description
1 polymer ?
#
loop_
_entity_poly.entity_id
_entity_poly.type
_entity_poly.pdbx_seq_one_letter_code
_entity_poly.pdbx_strand_id
1 'polypeptide(L)' 'MATDKQVEYVRGLQKQTSLIDYSRKEIKAMTHKEVSNLIDELRDDILYNELMSYGLPNQ' A
#
# COMPACT_ATOMS: atom_id res chain seq x y z
N MET A 1 -8.98 5.63 14.63
CA MET A 1 -9.66 5.08 13.45
C MET A 1 -9.18 5.86 12.23
N ALA A 2 -8.89 5.21 11.11
CA ALA A 2 -8.35 5.89 9.94
C ALA A 2 -9.33 6.94 9.39
N THR A 3 -8.78 8.05 8.90
CA THR A 3 -9.59 9.07 8.22
C THR A 3 -10.07 8.55 6.87
N ASP A 4 -11.16 9.11 6.33
CA ASP A 4 -11.62 8.72 4.99
C ASP A 4 -10.55 9.02 3.92
N LYS A 5 -9.74 10.08 4.12
CA LYS A 5 -8.59 10.36 3.26
C LYS A 5 -7.55 9.24 3.29
N GLN A 6 -7.21 8.73 4.47
CA GLN A 6 -6.29 7.59 4.61
C GLN A 6 -6.88 6.33 3.97
N VAL A 7 -8.18 6.10 4.14
CA VAL A 7 -8.88 4.94 3.55
C VAL A 7 -8.83 4.97 2.03
N GLU A 8 -9.21 6.08 1.41
CA GLU A 8 -9.17 6.17 -0.06
C GLU A 8 -7.74 6.16 -0.61
N TYR A 9 -6.78 6.70 0.15
CA TYR A 9 -5.38 6.63 -0.22
C TYR A 9 -4.85 5.18 -0.24
N VAL A 10 -5.09 4.41 0.82
CA VAL A 10 -4.71 2.98 0.88
C VAL A 10 -5.37 2.19 -0.24
N ARG A 11 -6.67 2.41 -0.51
CA ARG A 11 -7.37 1.74 -1.61
C ARG A 11 -6.79 2.09 -2.99
N GLY A 12 -6.20 3.27 -3.15
CA GLY A 12 -5.47 3.66 -4.35
C GLY A 12 -4.13 2.93 -4.48
N LEU A 13 -3.42 2.76 -3.36
CA LEU A 13 -2.16 2.02 -3.32
C LEU A 13 -2.36 0.52 -3.59
N GLN A 14 -3.34 -0.12 -2.92
CA GLN A 14 -3.62 -1.56 -3.07
C GLN A 14 -3.83 -1.99 -4.53
N LYS A 15 -4.41 -1.12 -5.38
CA LYS A 15 -4.61 -1.36 -6.82
C LYS A 15 -3.31 -1.47 -7.63
N GLN A 16 -2.19 -1.03 -7.07
CA GLN A 16 -0.86 -1.04 -7.68
C GLN A 16 0.02 -2.15 -7.10
N THR A 17 -0.49 -2.93 -6.15
CA THR A 17 0.25 -4.02 -5.48
C THR A 17 -0.40 -5.37 -5.79
N SER A 18 0.34 -6.45 -5.58
CA SER A 18 -0.22 -7.81 -5.51
C SER A 18 -0.43 -8.29 -4.07
N LEU A 19 -0.28 -7.39 -3.09
CA LEU A 19 -0.46 -7.69 -1.67
C LEU A 19 -1.93 -7.87 -1.30
N ILE A 20 -2.18 -8.28 -0.06
CA ILE A 20 -3.52 -8.50 0.48
C ILE A 20 -4.33 -7.20 0.38
N ASP A 21 -5.48 -7.27 -0.30
CA ASP A 21 -6.40 -6.15 -0.48
C ASP A 21 -7.32 -6.03 0.74
N TYR A 22 -7.10 -5.01 1.58
CA TYR A 22 -7.99 -4.73 2.70
C TYR A 22 -9.25 -3.98 2.22
N SER A 23 -10.41 -4.39 2.72
CA SER A 23 -11.66 -3.70 2.46
C SER A 23 -11.70 -2.31 3.09
N ARG A 24 -12.55 -1.44 2.56
CA ARG A 24 -12.81 -0.11 3.14
C ARG A 24 -13.12 -0.18 4.65
N LYS A 25 -13.88 -1.19 5.08
CA LYS A 25 -14.29 -1.37 6.48
C LYS A 25 -13.10 -1.73 7.37
N GLU A 26 -12.23 -2.62 6.89
CA GLU A 26 -11.01 -3.03 7.61
C GLU A 26 -10.03 -1.86 7.73
N ILE A 27 -9.75 -1.16 6.62
CA ILE A 27 -8.86 0.01 6.65
C ILE A 27 -9.43 1.09 7.56
N LYS A 28 -10.75 1.32 7.52
CA LYS A 28 -11.40 2.29 8.39
C LYS A 28 -11.14 1.93 9.84
N ALA A 29 -11.31 0.67 10.24
CA ALA A 29 -11.16 0.22 11.62
C ALA A 29 -9.73 0.38 12.19
N MET A 30 -8.70 0.50 11.35
CA MET A 30 -7.31 0.65 11.77
C MET A 30 -7.06 1.93 12.59
N THR A 31 -6.09 1.85 13.50
CA THR A 31 -5.49 3.01 14.16
C THR A 31 -4.65 3.83 13.17
N HIS A 32 -4.30 5.06 13.56
CA HIS A 32 -3.42 5.89 12.72
C HIS A 32 -2.05 5.25 12.52
N LYS A 33 -1.54 4.48 13.51
CA LYS A 33 -0.27 3.78 13.38
C LYS A 33 -0.36 2.61 12.41
N GLU A 34 -1.40 1.78 12.53
CA GLU A 34 -1.61 0.63 11.63
C GLU A 34 -1.80 1.07 10.18
N VAL A 35 -2.59 2.12 9.93
CA VAL A 35 -2.78 2.62 8.56
C VAL A 35 -1.51 3.27 7.99
N SER A 36 -0.69 3.90 8.83
CA SER A 36 0.62 4.41 8.41
C SER A 36 1.57 3.28 8.02
N ASN A 37 1.67 2.24 8.86
CA ASN A 37 2.50 1.07 8.55
C ASN A 37 2.05 0.39 7.24
N LEU A 38 0.74 0.22 7.05
CA LEU A 38 0.20 -0.36 5.82
C LEU A 38 0.54 0.50 4.59
N ILE A 39 0.52 1.83 4.71
CA ILE A 39 0.92 2.73 3.61
C ILE A 39 2.40 2.52 3.26
N ASP A 40 3.26 2.38 4.26
CA ASP A 40 4.70 2.17 4.04
C ASP A 40 4.95 0.81 3.36
N GLU A 41 4.31 -0.27 3.85
CA GLU A 41 4.40 -1.60 3.23
C GLU A 41 3.94 -1.62 1.77
N LEU A 42 2.81 -0.97 1.46
CA LEU A 42 2.30 -0.90 0.09
C LEU A 42 3.23 -0.10 -0.82
N ARG A 43 3.86 0.97 -0.32
CA ARG A 43 4.81 1.78 -1.10
C ARG A 43 6.11 1.03 -1.38
N ASP A 44 6.60 0.27 -0.40
CA ASP A 44 7.80 -0.54 -0.56
C ASP A 44 7.59 -1.63 -1.63
N ASP A 45 6.42 -2.29 -1.66
CA ASP A 45 6.07 -3.26 -2.70
C ASP A 45 5.98 -2.63 -4.10
N ILE A 46 5.35 -1.45 -4.20
CA ILE A 46 5.29 -0.70 -5.47
C ILE A 46 6.70 -0.37 -5.96
N LEU A 47 7.54 0.19 -5.08
CA LEU A 47 8.91 0.56 -5.43
C LEU A 47 9.74 -0.67 -5.84
N TYR A 48 9.61 -1.78 -5.12
CA TYR A 48 10.28 -3.02 -5.45
C TYR A 48 9.86 -3.52 -6.84
N ASN A 49 8.55 -3.55 -7.12
CA ASN A 49 8.01 -3.97 -8.41
C ASN A 49 8.45 -3.04 -9.54
N GLU A 50 8.47 -1.72 -9.32
CA GLU A 50 9.01 -0.75 -10.27
C GLU A 50 10.49 -1.04 -10.56
N LEU A 51 11.34 -1.17 -9.54
CA LEU A 51 12.77 -1.46 -9.70
C LEU A 51 13.03 -2.77 -10.45
N MET A 52 12.24 -3.82 -10.17
CA MET A 52 12.34 -5.08 -10.90
C MET A 52 11.87 -4.96 -12.35
N SER A 53 10.89 -4.10 -12.63
CA SER A 53 10.38 -3.85 -13.99
C SER A 53 11.38 -3.12 -14.89
N TYR A 54 12.24 -2.26 -14.32
CA TYR A 54 13.26 -1.52 -15.07
C TYR A 54 14.46 -2.38 -15.50
N GLY A 55 14.48 -3.66 -15.12
CA GLY A 55 15.58 -4.59 -15.38
C GLY A 55 16.76 -4.29 -14.46
N LEU A 56 17.26 -5.31 -13.77
CA LEU A 56 18.54 -5.19 -13.07
C LEU A 56 19.60 -4.67 -14.06
N PRO A 57 20.33 -3.58 -13.75
CA PRO A 57 21.42 -3.13 -14.59
C PRO A 57 22.46 -4.26 -14.66
N ASN A 58 22.52 -4.92 -15.83
CA ASN A 58 23.45 -5.97 -16.21
C ASN A 58 23.36 -7.28 -15.39
N GLN A 59 22.72 -8.29 -15.98
CA GLN A 59 23.16 -9.69 -15.82
C GLN A 59 24.14 -10.05 -16.93
#